data_AF-A0A8S9Y152-F1
#
_entry.id   AF-A0A8S9Y152-F1
#
_cell.length_a   1.000
_cell.length_b   1.000
_cell.length_c   1.000
_cell.angle_alpha   90.00
_cell.angle_beta   90.00
_cell.angle_gamma   90.00
#
_symmetry.space_group_name_H-M   'P 1'
#
loop_
_entity.id
_entity.type
_entity.pdbx_description
1 polymer ?
#
loop_
_entity_poly.entity_id
_entity_poly.type
_entity_poly.pdbx_seq_one_letter_code
_entity_poly.pdbx_strand_id
1 'polypeptide(L)'
;MFMFLQMIGEHEESSFTLVMNIFQYTIIIFGFTYFLANYCLFGQSITDESALLHFAFYDTPWPEAGLNFRRKVLMGMIHSRKPFVLTAHGLASASSETLVDMLKTVYSYFNLLAAT
;
A
#
# COMPACT_ATOMS: atom_id res chain seq x y z
N MET A 1 -3.83 56.38 6.45
CA MET A 1 -3.10 55.97 5.24
C MET A 1 -2.06 54.89 5.54
N PHE A 2 -1.11 55.11 6.45
CA PHE A 2 -0.11 54.10 6.87
C PHE A 2 -0.75 52.83 7.49
N MET A 3 -1.81 52.98 8.28
CA MET A 3 -2.56 51.87 8.89
C MET A 3 -3.39 51.04 7.87
N PHE A 4 -3.78 51.63 6.73
CA PHE A 4 -4.51 50.94 5.66
C PHE A 4 -3.57 50.05 4.81
N LEU A 5 -2.29 50.42 4.71
CA LEU A 5 -1.27 49.63 4.01
C LEU A 5 -0.84 48.39 4.81
N GLN A 6 -0.81 48.46 6.15
CA GLN A 6 -0.54 47.28 6.99
C GLN A 6 -1.66 46.23 6.92
N MET A 7 -2.93 46.66 6.85
CA MET A 7 -4.08 45.74 6.67
C MET A 7 -4.10 45.03 5.32
N ILE A 8 -3.62 45.69 4.25
CA ILE A 8 -3.43 45.08 2.93
C ILE A 8 -2.24 44.11 2.93
N GLY A 9 -1.17 44.43 3.65
CA GLY A 9 0.01 43.55 3.82
C GLY A 9 -0.28 42.24 4.56
N GLU A 10 -1.06 42.27 5.66
CA GLU A 10 -1.42 41.04 6.39
C GLU A 10 -2.40 40.15 5.59
N HIS A 11 -3.29 40.74 4.79
CA HIS A 11 -4.22 39.98 3.95
C HIS A 11 -3.50 39.28 2.78
N GLU A 12 -2.39 39.85 2.30
CA GLU A 12 -1.55 39.29 1.24
C GLU A 12 -0.58 38.21 1.77
N GLU A 13 0.01 38.39 2.97
CA GLU A 13 0.84 37.37 3.65
C GLU A 13 0.04 36.15 4.11
N SER A 14 -1.20 36.36 4.60
CA SER A 14 -2.10 35.27 4.97
C SER A 14 -2.53 34.44 3.76
N SER A 15 -2.82 35.11 2.64
CA SER A 15 -3.17 34.46 1.37
C SER A 15 -2.00 33.64 0.82
N PHE A 16 -0.78 34.19 0.85
CA PHE A 16 0.42 33.49 0.40
C PHE A 16 0.74 32.27 1.27
N THR A 17 0.62 32.41 2.60
CA THR A 17 0.86 31.31 3.55
C THR A 17 -0.17 30.19 3.40
N LEU A 18 -1.44 30.52 3.16
CA LEU A 18 -2.48 29.53 2.88
C LEU A 18 -2.19 28.72 1.62
N VAL A 19 -1.77 29.39 0.55
CA VAL A 19 -1.39 28.74 -0.72
C VAL A 19 -0.23 27.77 -0.50
N MET A 20 0.82 28.18 0.22
CA MET A 20 1.96 27.32 0.54
C MET A 20 1.56 26.09 1.37
N ASN A 21 0.66 26.26 2.35
CA ASN A 21 0.16 25.16 3.17
C ASN A 21 -0.68 24.17 2.34
N ILE A 22 -1.56 24.65 1.47
CA ILE A 22 -2.35 23.79 0.57
C ILE A 22 -1.43 22.94 -0.32
N PHE A 23 -0.40 23.56 -0.90
CA PHE A 23 0.60 22.83 -1.68
C PHE A 23 1.30 21.76 -0.84
N GLN A 24 1.72 22.09 0.38
CA GLN A 24 2.36 21.11 1.26
C GLN A 24 1.45 19.92 1.58
N TYR A 25 0.17 20.15 1.92
CA TYR A 25 -0.77 19.07 2.21
C TYR A 25 -1.05 18.17 1.00
N THR A 26 -1.21 18.76 -0.20
CA THR A 26 -1.43 17.97 -1.42
C THR A 26 -0.25 17.06 -1.75
N ILE A 27 0.98 17.56 -1.61
CA ILE A 27 2.20 16.78 -1.84
C ILE A 27 2.29 15.60 -0.85
N ILE A 28 1.97 15.84 0.44
CA ILE A 28 2.00 14.80 1.47
C ILE A 28 0.99 13.69 1.16
N ILE A 29 -0.27 14.06 0.88
CA ILE A 29 -1.34 13.09 0.58
C ILE A 29 -0.99 12.26 -0.66
N PHE A 30 -0.47 12.90 -1.70
CA PHE A 30 -0.03 12.22 -2.91
C PHE A 30 1.11 11.24 -2.64
N GLY A 31 2.12 11.66 -1.88
CA GLY A 31 3.26 10.82 -1.49
C GLY A 31 2.84 9.59 -0.69
N PHE A 32 1.97 9.75 0.31
CA PHE A 32 1.45 8.64 1.10
C PHE A 32 0.63 7.65 0.26
N THR A 33 -0.24 8.16 -0.61
CA THR A 33 -1.06 7.32 -1.50
C THR A 33 -0.19 6.52 -2.46
N TYR A 34 0.84 7.15 -3.04
CA TYR A 34 1.80 6.48 -3.91
C TYR A 34 2.59 5.39 -3.17
N PHE A 35 3.09 5.71 -1.97
CA PHE A 35 3.82 4.73 -1.16
C PHE A 35 2.95 3.51 -0.81
N LEU A 36 1.72 3.75 -0.36
CA LEU A 36 0.76 2.69 -0.05
C LEU A 36 0.42 1.85 -1.29
N ALA A 37 0.23 2.48 -2.45
CA ALA A 37 -0.03 1.78 -3.71
C ALA A 37 1.12 0.84 -4.10
N ASN A 38 2.37 1.31 -4.03
CA ASN A 38 3.53 0.49 -4.32
C ASN A 38 3.67 -0.68 -3.34
N TYR A 39 3.43 -0.43 -2.05
CA TYR A 39 3.47 -1.47 -1.02
C TYR A 39 2.43 -2.57 -1.29
N CYS A 40 1.18 -2.19 -1.59
CA CYS A 40 0.11 -3.12 -1.92
C CYS A 40 0.38 -3.90 -3.22
N LEU A 41 0.87 -3.24 -4.26
CA LEU A 41 1.21 -3.89 -5.53
C LEU A 41 2.32 -4.93 -5.35
N PHE A 42 3.39 -4.56 -4.65
CA PHE A 42 4.50 -5.48 -4.38
C PHE A 42 4.04 -6.67 -3.52
N GLY A 43 3.17 -6.43 -2.53
CA GLY A 43 2.54 -7.48 -1.74
C GLY A 43 1.72 -8.46 -2.57
N GLN A 44 1.00 -7.98 -3.59
CA GLN A 44 0.27 -8.83 -4.53
C GLN A 44 1.18 -9.66 -5.41
N SER A 45 2.18 -9.05 -6.06
CA SER A 45 3.13 -9.77 -6.90
C SER A 45 3.83 -10.92 -6.16
N ILE A 46 4.25 -10.68 -4.91
CA ILE A 46 4.85 -11.73 -4.07
C ILE A 46 3.84 -12.85 -3.77
N THR A 47 2.59 -12.49 -3.47
CA THR A 47 1.54 -13.46 -3.17
C THR A 47 1.28 -14.36 -4.40
N ASP A 48 1.16 -13.76 -5.58
CA ASP A 48 0.93 -14.46 -6.85
C ASP A 48 2.11 -15.38 -7.22
N GLU A 49 3.35 -14.88 -7.13
CA GLU A 49 4.55 -15.68 -7.37
C GLU A 49 4.68 -16.85 -6.37
N SER A 50 4.32 -16.63 -5.10
CA SER A 50 4.35 -17.69 -4.09
C SER A 50 3.35 -18.82 -4.38
N ALA A 51 2.21 -18.49 -4.99
CA ALA A 51 1.23 -19.48 -5.43
C ALA A 51 1.76 -20.30 -6.63
N LEU A 52 2.41 -19.64 -7.60
CA LEU A 52 3.05 -20.30 -8.75
C LEU A 52 4.19 -21.23 -8.32
N LEU A 53 4.96 -20.86 -7.29
CA LEU A 53 6.03 -21.68 -6.74
C LEU A 53 5.54 -23.05 -6.26
N HIS A 54 4.32 -23.12 -5.70
CA HIS A 54 3.72 -24.38 -5.29
C HIS A 54 3.48 -25.33 -6.47
N PHE A 55 2.94 -24.80 -7.57
CA PHE A 55 2.73 -25.55 -8.81
C PHE A 55 4.05 -26.00 -9.44
N ALA A 56 5.06 -25.12 -9.45
CA ALA A 56 6.38 -25.45 -9.95
C ALA A 56 7.03 -26.63 -9.18
N PHE A 57 6.89 -26.67 -7.85
CA PHE A 57 7.35 -27.83 -7.07
C PHE A 57 6.59 -29.12 -7.43
N TYR A 58 5.31 -29.03 -7.74
CA TYR A 58 4.50 -30.17 -8.16
C TYR A 58 4.90 -30.72 -9.54
N ASP A 59 5.26 -29.84 -10.47
CA ASP A 59 5.59 -30.19 -11.86
C ASP A 59 7.01 -30.76 -12.03
N THR A 60 7.85 -30.67 -10.99
CA THR A 60 9.18 -31.31 -11.01
C THR A 60 9.07 -32.84 -10.89
N PRO A 61 9.90 -33.63 -11.61
CA PRO A 61 9.96 -35.09 -11.48
C PRO A 61 10.67 -35.51 -10.18
N TRP A 62 10.14 -35.07 -9.03
CA TRP A 62 10.62 -35.38 -7.70
C TRP A 62 10.53 -36.87 -7.28
N PRO A 63 9.64 -37.72 -7.85
CA PRO A 63 9.60 -39.14 -7.47
C PRO A 63 10.83 -39.93 -7.94
N GLU A 64 11.42 -39.54 -9.07
CA GLU A 64 12.58 -40.21 -9.69
C GLU A 64 13.92 -39.71 -9.14
N ALA A 65 13.90 -38.62 -8.37
CA ALA A 65 15.09 -38.00 -7.81
C ALA A 65 15.57 -38.67 -6.51
N GLY A 66 16.85 -38.46 -6.18
CA GLY A 66 17.46 -39.00 -4.96
C GLY A 66 16.77 -38.55 -3.66
N LEU A 67 16.92 -39.36 -2.60
CA LEU A 67 16.26 -39.18 -1.30
C LEU A 67 16.44 -37.77 -0.70
N ASN A 68 17.62 -37.18 -0.88
CA ASN A 68 17.95 -35.83 -0.40
C ASN A 68 17.18 -34.73 -1.14
N PHE A 69 16.99 -34.88 -2.46
CA PHE A 69 16.24 -33.93 -3.27
C PHE A 69 14.74 -34.03 -2.96
N ARG A 70 14.23 -35.25 -2.87
CA ARG A 70 12.83 -35.52 -2.51
C ARG A 70 12.45 -34.89 -1.17
N ARG A 71 13.30 -35.03 -0.14
CA ARG A 71 13.05 -34.40 1.18
C ARG A 71 13.00 -32.87 1.09
N LYS A 72 13.88 -32.25 0.30
CA LYS A 72 13.89 -30.79 0.11
C LYS A 72 12.64 -30.29 -0.63
N VAL A 73 12.22 -30.99 -1.69
CA VAL A 73 10.98 -30.66 -2.42
C VAL A 73 9.76 -30.82 -1.53
N LEU A 74 9.68 -31.91 -0.73
CA LEU A 74 8.56 -32.11 0.19
C LEU A 74 8.47 -31.00 1.24
N MET A 75 9.61 -30.58 1.80
CA MET A 75 9.66 -29.45 2.73
C MET A 75 9.23 -28.15 2.02
N GLY A 76 9.75 -27.86 0.83
CA GLY A 76 9.35 -26.70 0.02
C GLY A 76 7.86 -26.69 -0.32
N MET A 77 7.27 -27.85 -0.62
CA MET A 77 5.84 -28.01 -0.89
C MET A 77 5.00 -27.76 0.37
N ILE A 78 5.43 -28.23 1.54
CA ILE A 78 4.76 -27.95 2.83
C ILE A 78 4.83 -26.46 3.17
N HIS A 79 5.98 -25.82 2.94
CA HIS A 79 6.16 -24.39 3.21
C HIS A 79 5.40 -23.48 2.22
N SER A 80 5.31 -23.85 0.95
CA SER A 80 4.57 -23.09 -0.09
C SER A 80 3.05 -23.21 0.01
N ARG A 81 2.51 -24.17 0.79
CA ARG A 81 1.06 -24.27 1.05
C ARG A 81 0.49 -23.04 1.79
N LYS A 82 1.34 -22.28 2.50
CA LYS A 82 0.92 -20.99 3.04
C LYS A 82 1.34 -19.92 2.02
N PRO A 83 0.38 -19.27 1.32
CA PRO A 83 0.72 -18.12 0.50
C PRO A 83 1.45 -17.12 1.38
N PHE A 84 2.55 -16.56 0.88
CA PHE A 84 3.35 -15.59 1.62
C PHE A 84 2.59 -14.27 1.63
N VAL A 85 1.54 -14.20 2.44
CA VAL A 85 0.73 -13.00 2.60
C VAL A 85 1.53 -12.07 3.49
N LEU A 86 2.07 -11.01 2.89
CA LEU A 86 2.54 -9.83 3.62
C LEU A 86 1.34 -9.27 4.38
N THR A 87 1.18 -9.73 5.62
CA THR A 87 0.14 -9.28 6.54
C THR A 87 0.77 -8.23 7.41
N ALA A 88 0.30 -6.98 7.30
CA ALA A 88 0.69 -5.94 8.25
C ALA A 88 0.03 -6.28 9.60
N HIS A 89 0.77 -6.99 10.46
CA HIS A 89 0.37 -7.35 11.82
C HIS A 89 -1.04 -8.00 11.94
N GLY A 90 -1.49 -8.71 10.91
CA GLY A 90 -2.80 -9.37 10.89
C GLY A 90 -4.02 -8.47 10.62
N LEU A 91 -3.83 -7.18 10.28
CA LEU A 91 -4.93 -6.24 10.06
C LEU A 91 -5.40 -6.15 8.59
N ALA A 92 -4.51 -6.41 7.63
CA ALA A 92 -4.82 -6.42 6.20
C ALA A 92 -3.78 -7.26 5.44
N SER A 93 -4.23 -8.15 4.56
CA SER A 93 -3.38 -8.70 3.50
C SER A 93 -2.97 -7.54 2.60
N ALA A 94 -1.69 -7.36 2.27
CA ALA A 94 -1.26 -6.37 1.28
C ALA A 94 -1.81 -6.75 -0.11
N SER A 95 -3.09 -6.42 -0.35
CA SER A 95 -3.82 -6.72 -1.56
C SER A 95 -4.43 -5.48 -2.18
N SER A 96 -4.65 -5.54 -3.50
CA SER A 96 -5.31 -4.47 -4.25
C SER A 96 -6.69 -4.14 -3.67
N GLU A 97 -7.39 -5.15 -3.15
CA GLU A 97 -8.68 -5.00 -2.45
C GLU A 97 -8.56 -4.13 -1.19
N THR A 98 -7.54 -4.35 -0.36
CA THR A 98 -7.33 -3.55 0.85
C THR A 98 -7.00 -2.10 0.56
N LEU A 99 -6.33 -1.80 -0.56
CA LEU A 99 -6.11 -0.43 -1.02
C LEU A 99 -7.43 0.25 -1.40
N VAL A 100 -8.31 -0.47 -2.10
CA VAL A 100 -9.63 0.03 -2.47
C VAL A 100 -10.48 0.30 -1.22
N ASP A 101 -10.43 -0.59 -0.23
CA ASP A 101 -11.20 -0.43 1.01
C ASP A 101 -10.66 0.70 1.90
N MET A 102 -9.34 0.87 1.96
CA MET A 102 -8.71 2.05 2.57
C MET A 102 -9.18 3.34 1.90
N LEU A 103 -9.17 3.40 0.56
CA LEU A 103 -9.64 4.56 -0.20
C LEU A 103 -11.13 4.83 0.05
N LYS A 104 -11.99 3.80 0.02
CA LYS A 104 -13.42 3.94 0.34
C LYS A 104 -13.63 4.54 1.73
N THR A 105 -12.84 4.09 2.70
CA THR A 105 -12.89 4.59 4.08
C THR A 105 -12.51 6.08 4.13
N VAL A 106 -11.43 6.47 3.44
CA VAL A 106 -11.02 7.87 3.30
C VAL A 106 -12.12 8.71 2.64
N TYR A 107 -12.71 8.25 1.53
CA TYR A 107 -13.84 8.92 0.88
C TYR A 107 -15.06 9.04 1.79
N SER A 108 -15.37 8.01 2.57
CA SER A 108 -16.47 8.04 3.54
C SER A 108 -16.25 9.10 4.61
N TYR A 109 -15.03 9.23 5.13
CA TYR A 109 -14.68 10.28 6.08
C TYR A 109 -14.77 11.68 5.45
N PHE A 110 -14.30 11.85 4.21
CA PHE A 110 -14.44 13.12 3.49
C PHE A 110 -15.90 13.49 3.28
N ASN A 111 -16.75 12.54 2.88
CA ASN A 111 -18.18 12.79 2.72
C ASN A 111 -18.88 13.15 4.03
N LEU A 112 -18.49 12.52 5.15
CA LEU A 112 -19.00 12.87 6.47
C LEU A 112 -18.61 14.30 6.87
N LEU A 113 -17.36 14.69 6.66
CA LEU A 113 -16.86 16.04 6.93
C LEU A 113 -17.49 17.10 6.02
N ALA A 114 -17.78 16.75 4.76
CA ALA A 114 -18.45 17.66 3.83
C ALA A 114 -19.96 17.81 4.12
N ALA A 115 -20.56 16.86 4.83
CA ALA A 115 -21.98 16.90 5.19
C ALA A 115 -22.28 17.71 6.46
N THR A 116 -21.25 18.07 7.24
CA THR A 116 -21.34 18.96 8.41
C THR A 116 -21.05 20.41 8.04
#